data_AF-W9JVZ1-F1
#
_entry.id   AF-W9JVZ1-F1
#
_cell.length_a   1.000
_cell.length_b   1.000
_cell.length_c   1.000
_cell.angle_alpha   90.00
_cell.angle_beta   90.00
_cell.angle_gamma   90.00
#
_symmetry.space_group_name_H-M   'P 1'
#
loop_
_entity.id
_entity.type
_entity.pdbx_description
1 polymer ?
#
loop_
_entity_poly.entity_id
_entity_poly.type
_entity_poly.pdbx_seq_one_letter_code
_entity_poly.pdbx_strand_id
1 'polypeptide(L)'
;MTTPTWSQHRRVNSFYKNATHSPDTTFGVTIDQTRILPSQVAIMTPSLEHVFTMRMYTSPDKALVIPEAKGNNHRIIAFLTHGHIKGSGLEAELLPGGADWILRDPDTNTGHLDVRVQFRSKEGHGIYIHFKGVLQIDEKWMEVFTGGPKARTLEFGENEWLGSPIIETSHPELKWVERSAFVSELRWFIDDDGSIAVENAVYKVKPSRV
;
A
#
# COMPACT_ATOMS: atom_id res chain seq x y z
N MET A 1 -20.53 -4.72 -46.69
CA MET A 1 -20.37 -5.46 -47.96
C MET A 1 -19.46 -4.59 -48.82
N THR A 2 -18.25 -4.92 -49.31
CA THR A 2 -17.48 -6.16 -49.53
C THR A 2 -15.97 -5.79 -49.70
N THR A 3 -15.08 -6.74 -49.39
CA THR A 3 -13.58 -6.73 -49.34
C THR A 3 -12.83 -6.65 -50.69
N PRO A 4 -11.50 -6.38 -50.72
CA PRO A 4 -10.41 -7.42 -50.72
C PRO A 4 -9.14 -7.02 -49.87
N THR A 5 -8.50 -7.83 -49.01
CA THR A 5 -7.57 -9.01 -49.08
C THR A 5 -6.06 -8.77 -49.40
N TRP A 6 -5.20 -9.27 -48.46
CA TRP A 6 -3.75 -9.65 -48.51
C TRP A 6 -2.69 -8.55 -48.81
N SER A 7 -1.45 -8.49 -48.31
CA SER A 7 -0.58 -9.22 -47.37
C SER A 7 0.77 -8.47 -47.33
N GLN A 8 1.48 -8.31 -46.19
CA GLN A 8 2.96 -8.23 -46.19
C GLN A 8 3.54 -8.71 -44.85
N HIS A 9 4.07 -9.94 -44.83
CA HIS A 9 5.20 -10.35 -44.00
C HIS A 9 6.40 -10.50 -44.96
N ARG A 10 7.54 -9.86 -44.66
CA ARG A 10 8.78 -10.01 -45.44
C ARG A 10 9.87 -10.68 -44.61
N ARG A 11 10.62 -11.52 -45.31
CA ARG A 11 11.27 -12.75 -44.86
C ARG A 11 12.62 -12.54 -44.17
N VAL A 12 12.88 -13.51 -43.30
CA VAL A 12 14.14 -13.99 -42.72
C VAL A 12 15.23 -14.18 -43.80
N ASN A 13 16.42 -13.61 -43.57
CA ASN A 13 17.61 -13.90 -44.37
C ASN A 13 18.32 -15.16 -43.85
N SER A 14 18.22 -16.20 -44.68
CA SER A 14 19.01 -17.42 -44.65
C SER A 14 20.42 -17.14 -45.16
N PHE A 15 21.44 -17.40 -44.36
CA PHE A 15 22.82 -17.53 -44.82
C PHE A 15 23.43 -18.83 -44.27
N TYR A 16 23.11 -19.93 -44.94
CA TYR A 16 23.96 -21.13 -44.94
C TYR A 16 24.06 -21.62 -46.38
N LYS A 17 25.25 -21.46 -46.96
CA LYS A 17 25.83 -22.33 -48.00
C LYS A 17 27.19 -21.75 -48.41
N ASN A 18 28.25 -22.41 -47.96
CA ASN A 18 29.35 -22.89 -48.81
C ASN A 18 30.39 -23.54 -47.88
N ALA A 19 30.33 -24.86 -47.79
CA ALA A 19 31.38 -25.68 -47.20
C ALA A 19 32.12 -26.37 -48.35
N THR A 20 33.38 -25.97 -48.57
CA THR A 20 34.37 -26.74 -49.33
C THR A 20 35.53 -27.02 -48.39
N HIS A 21 35.89 -28.30 -48.25
CA HIS A 21 36.86 -28.82 -47.29
C HIS A 21 38.30 -28.35 -47.58
N SER A 22 39.03 -28.00 -46.53
CA SER A 22 40.47 -28.21 -46.40
C SER A 22 40.81 -28.38 -44.91
N PRO A 23 41.56 -29.42 -44.50
CA PRO A 23 41.90 -29.67 -43.10
C PRO A 23 43.18 -28.92 -42.69
N ASP A 24 43.38 -28.79 -41.38
CA ASP A 24 44.53 -28.18 -40.70
C ASP A 24 44.61 -26.65 -40.68
N THR A 25 44.03 -26.06 -39.63
CA THR A 25 44.70 -24.98 -38.90
C THR A 25 44.10 -24.84 -37.51
N THR A 26 44.89 -25.18 -36.49
CA THR A 26 44.58 -24.96 -35.08
C THR A 26 44.62 -23.45 -34.79
N PHE A 27 43.46 -22.77 -34.83
CA PHE A 27 43.36 -21.40 -34.33
C PHE A 27 43.14 -21.45 -32.81
N GLY A 28 44.22 -21.25 -32.06
CA GLY A 28 44.15 -20.98 -30.64
C GLY A 28 43.45 -19.63 -30.42
N VAL A 29 42.18 -19.67 -30.03
CA VAL A 29 41.48 -18.50 -29.49
C VAL A 29 41.72 -18.51 -27.99
N THR A 30 42.74 -17.79 -27.53
CA THR A 30 42.83 -17.40 -26.12
C THR A 30 41.70 -16.42 -25.85
N ILE A 31 40.63 -16.88 -25.23
CA ILE A 31 39.58 -15.99 -24.72
C ILE A 31 40.21 -15.21 -23.57
N ASP A 32 40.47 -13.92 -23.79
CA ASP A 32 40.78 -13.00 -22.72
C ASP A 32 39.57 -12.91 -21.76
N GLN A 33 39.67 -13.60 -20.63
CA GLN A 33 38.62 -13.67 -19.61
C GLN A 33 38.52 -12.38 -18.78
N THR A 34 39.22 -11.30 -19.12
CA THR A 34 39.14 -10.03 -18.38
C THR A 34 37.88 -9.21 -18.65
N ARG A 35 36.86 -9.77 -19.31
CA ARG A 35 35.52 -9.17 -19.34
C ARG A 35 34.84 -9.38 -17.98
N ILE A 36 35.24 -8.55 -17.01
CA ILE A 36 34.62 -8.42 -15.69
C ILE A 36 33.11 -8.20 -15.94
N LEU A 37 32.31 -9.22 -15.64
CA LEU A 37 30.87 -9.07 -15.50
C LEU A 37 30.65 -8.02 -14.39
N PRO A 38 29.76 -7.02 -14.56
CA PRO A 38 29.50 -6.08 -13.49
C PRO A 38 29.12 -6.87 -12.23
N SER A 39 29.88 -6.67 -11.17
CA SER A 39 29.67 -7.31 -9.87
C SER A 39 28.20 -7.11 -9.47
N GLN A 40 27.53 -8.21 -9.15
CA GLN A 40 26.15 -8.21 -8.69
C GLN A 40 26.04 -7.32 -7.44
N VAL A 41 25.53 -6.10 -7.61
CA VAL A 41 25.30 -5.18 -6.49
C VAL A 41 24.30 -5.86 -5.57
N ALA A 42 24.71 -6.11 -4.32
CA ALA A 42 23.83 -6.72 -3.32
C ALA A 42 22.62 -5.80 -3.10
N ILE A 43 21.43 -6.32 -3.40
CA ILE A 43 20.17 -5.61 -3.13
C ILE A 43 19.94 -5.65 -1.61
N MET A 44 20.07 -4.51 -0.96
CA MET A 44 19.81 -4.33 0.46
C MET A 44 18.36 -3.91 0.68
N THR A 45 17.69 -4.46 1.69
CA THR A 45 16.30 -4.11 2.00
C THR A 45 16.22 -2.81 2.80
N PRO A 46 15.24 -1.93 2.49
CA PRO A 46 14.84 -0.87 3.41
C PRO A 46 14.40 -1.44 4.76
N SER A 47 14.52 -0.65 5.83
CA SER A 47 13.98 -1.00 7.14
C SER A 47 12.81 -0.10 7.54
N LEU A 48 12.04 -0.53 8.53
CA LEU A 48 10.87 0.18 9.04
C LEU A 48 11.10 0.59 10.49
N GLU A 49 10.85 1.86 10.80
CA GLU A 49 10.89 2.42 12.15
C GLU A 49 9.46 2.82 12.54
N HIS A 50 8.90 2.24 13.61
CA HIS A 50 7.62 2.68 14.14
C HIS A 50 7.74 4.12 14.67
N VAL A 51 6.80 4.98 14.27
CA VAL A 51 6.85 6.41 14.62
C VAL A 51 5.56 6.92 15.24
N PHE A 52 4.40 6.42 14.82
CA PHE A 52 3.11 6.85 15.33
C PHE A 52 2.13 5.68 15.42
N THR A 53 1.21 5.77 16.37
CA THR A 53 -0.01 4.96 16.39
C THR A 53 -1.20 5.92 16.29
N MET A 54 -2.07 5.68 15.32
CA MET A 54 -3.35 6.38 15.18
C MET A 54 -4.46 5.44 15.61
N ARG A 55 -5.32 5.85 16.54
CA ARG A 55 -6.54 5.14 16.89
C ARG A 55 -7.72 6.02 16.49
N MET A 56 -8.50 5.56 15.51
CA MET A 56 -9.60 6.34 14.93
C MET A 56 -10.90 5.56 15.10
N TYR A 57 -11.79 6.06 15.95
CA TYR A 57 -13.06 5.41 16.25
C TYR A 57 -14.05 5.62 15.12
N THR A 58 -14.82 4.57 14.84
CA THR A 58 -15.79 4.53 13.75
C THR A 58 -17.12 3.94 14.24
N SER A 59 -18.17 4.14 13.45
CA SER A 59 -19.49 3.55 13.70
C SER A 59 -19.89 2.78 12.45
N PRO A 60 -19.56 1.48 12.35
CA PRO A 60 -19.80 0.68 11.15
C PRO A 60 -21.27 0.68 10.72
N ASP A 61 -22.21 0.72 11.67
CA ASP A 61 -23.65 0.81 11.44
C ASP A 61 -24.09 2.12 10.74
N LYS A 62 -23.25 3.15 10.79
CA LYS A 62 -23.47 4.45 10.13
C LYS A 62 -22.77 4.55 8.78
N ALA A 63 -21.99 3.55 8.37
CA ALA A 63 -21.29 3.58 7.09
C ALA A 63 -22.30 3.69 5.93
N LEU A 64 -21.99 4.53 4.94
CA LEU A 64 -22.74 4.54 3.69
C LEU A 64 -22.19 3.46 2.76
N VAL A 65 -23.03 2.52 2.36
CA VAL A 65 -22.68 1.52 1.34
C VAL A 65 -23.44 1.84 0.06
N ILE A 66 -22.70 2.06 -1.02
CA ILE A 66 -23.21 2.26 -2.37
C ILE A 66 -22.82 1.03 -3.19
N PRO A 67 -23.74 0.07 -3.41
CA PRO A 67 -23.48 -1.10 -4.25
C PRO A 67 -23.34 -0.69 -5.71
N GLU A 68 -22.73 -1.56 -6.52
CA GLU A 68 -22.58 -1.38 -7.97
C GLU A 68 -21.97 -0.02 -8.39
N ALA A 69 -21.11 0.54 -7.54
CA ALA A 69 -20.35 1.73 -7.83
C ALA A 69 -19.22 1.39 -8.82
N LYS A 70 -19.09 2.15 -9.91
CA LYS A 70 -18.05 1.92 -10.93
C LYS A 70 -18.00 0.46 -11.42
N GLY A 71 -19.14 -0.05 -11.90
CA GLY A 71 -19.26 -1.46 -12.30
C GLY A 71 -19.82 -2.29 -11.16
N ASN A 72 -19.24 -3.46 -10.88
CA ASN A 72 -19.68 -4.34 -9.78
C ASN A 72 -19.09 -3.96 -8.41
N ASN A 73 -18.24 -2.94 -8.30
CA ASN A 73 -17.61 -2.60 -7.02
C ASN A 73 -18.61 -2.00 -6.03
N HIS A 74 -18.28 -2.04 -4.73
CA HIS A 74 -19.03 -1.38 -3.68
C HIS A 74 -18.22 -0.20 -3.13
N ARG A 75 -18.81 1.00 -3.13
CA ARG A 75 -18.24 2.14 -2.42
C ARG A 75 -18.73 2.10 -0.98
N ILE A 76 -17.81 2.03 -0.02
CA ILE A 76 -18.13 2.11 1.41
C ILE A 76 -17.50 3.40 1.93
N ILE A 77 -18.29 4.24 2.60
CA ILE A 77 -17.81 5.43 3.29
C ILE A 77 -17.88 5.15 4.79
N ALA A 78 -16.74 4.84 5.38
CA ALA A 78 -16.61 4.58 6.82
C ALA A 78 -16.24 5.89 7.54
N PHE A 79 -17.20 6.48 8.23
CA PHE A 79 -17.00 7.74 8.96
C PHE A 79 -16.13 7.53 10.20
N LEU A 80 -15.22 8.47 10.44
CA LEU A 80 -14.38 8.51 11.62
C LEU A 80 -14.89 9.63 12.53
N THR A 81 -15.12 9.30 13.80
CA THR A 81 -15.89 10.15 14.72
C THR A 81 -15.00 10.93 15.66
N HIS A 82 -14.02 10.25 16.26
CA HIS A 82 -13.05 10.79 17.21
C HIS A 82 -11.86 9.83 17.29
N GLY A 83 -10.85 10.16 18.09
CA GLY A 83 -9.64 9.36 18.21
C GLY A 83 -8.40 10.24 18.34
N HIS A 84 -7.23 9.63 18.23
CA HIS A 84 -5.97 10.33 18.47
C HIS A 84 -4.83 9.74 17.65
N ILE A 85 -3.75 10.51 17.54
CA ILE A 85 -2.43 10.08 17.07
C ILE A 85 -1.39 10.34 18.17
N LYS A 86 -0.54 9.34 18.43
CA LYS A 86 0.55 9.43 19.42
C LYS A 86 1.85 8.83 18.89
N GLY A 87 2.98 9.41 19.28
CA GLY A 87 4.32 8.87 19.00
C GLY A 87 5.28 9.93 18.48
N SER A 88 6.59 9.67 18.54
CA SER A 88 7.65 10.59 18.06
C SER A 88 7.50 12.05 18.54
N GLY A 89 7.03 12.27 19.77
CA GLY A 89 6.79 13.61 20.33
C GLY A 89 5.47 14.27 19.93
N LEU A 90 4.62 13.59 19.13
CA LEU A 90 3.27 14.03 18.78
C LEU A 90 2.23 13.44 19.74
N GLU A 91 1.32 14.28 20.22
CA GLU A 91 0.00 13.88 20.74
C GLU A 91 -1.03 14.86 20.15
N ALA A 92 -2.02 14.32 19.43
CA ALA A 92 -3.07 15.13 18.82
C ALA A 92 -4.39 14.37 18.69
N GLU A 93 -5.50 15.12 18.78
CA GLU A 93 -6.86 14.57 18.73
C GLU A 93 -7.45 14.72 17.33
N LEU A 94 -8.21 13.71 16.89
CA LEU A 94 -8.89 13.67 15.60
C LEU A 94 -10.00 14.73 15.59
N LEU A 95 -10.04 15.54 14.54
CA LEU A 95 -11.12 16.49 14.29
C LEU A 95 -12.21 15.88 13.38
N PRO A 96 -13.46 16.35 13.49
CA PRO A 96 -14.55 15.89 12.64
C PRO A 96 -14.28 16.07 11.14
N GLY A 97 -14.91 15.20 10.33
CA GLY A 97 -14.91 15.28 8.87
C GLY A 97 -14.01 14.26 8.16
N GLY A 98 -13.32 13.40 8.92
CA GLY A 98 -12.51 12.31 8.37
C GLY A 98 -13.33 11.06 8.05
N ALA A 99 -12.93 10.33 7.01
CA ALA A 99 -13.51 9.04 6.64
C ALA A 99 -12.53 8.21 5.80
N ASP A 100 -12.88 6.95 5.58
CA ASP A 100 -12.33 6.11 4.52
C ASP A 100 -13.37 5.93 3.40
N TRP A 101 -12.98 6.23 2.17
CA TRP A 101 -13.76 5.96 0.97
C TRP A 101 -13.24 4.69 0.30
N ILE A 102 -13.61 3.55 0.85
CA ILE A 102 -13.19 2.22 0.39
C ILE A 102 -13.89 1.91 -0.93
N LEU A 103 -13.14 1.43 -1.93
CA LEU A 103 -13.71 0.81 -3.13
C LEU A 103 -13.44 -0.69 -3.06
N ARG A 104 -14.48 -1.46 -2.75
CA ARG A 104 -14.40 -2.91 -2.60
C ARG A 104 -14.79 -3.60 -3.90
N ASP A 105 -13.92 -4.46 -4.39
CA ASP A 105 -14.24 -5.47 -5.40
C ASP A 105 -14.94 -6.66 -4.71
N PRO A 106 -16.20 -6.99 -5.08
CA PRO A 106 -16.92 -8.10 -4.47
C PRO A 106 -16.41 -9.49 -4.88
N ASP A 107 -15.72 -9.62 -6.02
CA ASP A 107 -15.27 -10.91 -6.53
C ASP A 107 -14.00 -11.37 -5.81
N THR A 108 -13.08 -10.42 -5.54
CA THR A 108 -11.82 -10.66 -4.84
C THR A 108 -11.88 -10.36 -3.34
N ASN A 109 -12.92 -9.64 -2.89
CA ASN A 109 -13.01 -9.03 -1.56
C ASN A 109 -11.88 -8.05 -1.24
N THR A 110 -11.20 -7.52 -2.25
CA THR A 110 -10.17 -6.51 -2.06
C THR A 110 -10.80 -5.11 -1.96
N GLY A 111 -10.52 -4.43 -0.85
CA GLY A 111 -10.81 -3.02 -0.63
C GLY A 111 -9.62 -2.14 -0.97
N HIS A 112 -9.86 -1.09 -1.76
CA HIS A 112 -8.90 -0.02 -1.98
C HIS A 112 -9.25 1.17 -1.10
N LEU A 113 -8.35 1.51 -0.18
CA LEU A 113 -8.54 2.60 0.78
C LEU A 113 -8.32 3.95 0.11
N ASP A 114 -9.06 4.96 0.57
CA ASP A 114 -8.81 6.38 0.29
C ASP A 114 -9.21 7.15 1.55
N VAL A 115 -8.26 7.33 2.44
CA VAL A 115 -8.49 7.90 3.78
C VAL A 115 -8.01 9.35 3.80
N ARG A 116 -8.80 10.21 4.44
CA ARG A 116 -8.43 11.60 4.75
C ARG A 116 -8.86 11.93 6.16
N VAL A 117 -7.92 12.39 6.97
CA VAL A 117 -8.13 12.70 8.38
C VAL A 117 -7.29 13.90 8.81
N GLN A 118 -7.72 14.56 9.88
CA GLN A 118 -7.09 15.77 10.39
C GLN A 118 -7.06 15.72 11.92
N PHE A 119 -5.97 16.18 12.50
CA PHE A 119 -5.76 16.21 13.94
C PHE A 119 -5.32 17.59 14.41
N ARG A 120 -5.50 17.85 15.70
CA ARG A 120 -5.07 19.07 16.39
C ARG A 120 -4.32 18.69 17.66
N SER A 121 -3.08 19.19 17.82
CA SER A 121 -2.34 19.05 19.07
C SER A 121 -2.89 19.98 20.15
N LYS A 122 -2.50 19.76 21.41
CA LYS A 122 -2.88 20.64 22.54
C LYS A 122 -2.39 22.07 22.35
N GLU A 123 -1.27 22.25 21.67
CA GLU A 123 -0.64 23.53 21.32
C GLU A 123 -1.27 24.19 20.08
N GLY A 124 -2.27 23.53 19.46
CA GLY A 124 -3.02 24.07 18.33
C GLY A 124 -2.42 23.77 16.95
N HIS A 125 -1.35 22.99 16.87
CA HIS A 125 -0.76 22.59 15.59
C HIS A 125 -1.68 21.61 14.84
N GLY A 126 -1.87 21.85 13.54
CA GLY A 126 -2.65 20.98 12.67
C GLY A 126 -1.80 19.87 12.07
N ILE A 127 -2.39 18.69 11.90
CA ILE A 127 -1.82 17.55 11.18
C ILE A 127 -2.89 17.07 10.20
N TYR A 128 -2.57 17.01 8.92
CA TYR A 128 -3.42 16.40 7.90
C TYR A 128 -2.73 15.14 7.40
N ILE A 129 -3.50 14.06 7.30
CA ILE A 129 -3.01 12.77 6.81
C ILE A 129 -3.96 12.28 5.74
N HIS A 130 -3.40 11.94 4.60
CA HIS A 130 -4.13 11.23 3.56
C HIS A 130 -3.35 10.00 3.12
N PHE A 131 -4.06 8.90 2.85
CA PHE A 131 -3.43 7.70 2.38
C PHE A 131 -4.34 6.84 1.52
N LYS A 132 -3.68 6.09 0.65
CA LYS A 132 -4.27 4.95 -0.02
C LYS A 132 -3.69 3.68 0.55
N GLY A 133 -4.35 2.57 0.27
CA GLY A 133 -3.96 1.28 0.79
C GLY A 133 -4.75 0.15 0.17
N VAL A 134 -4.44 -1.04 0.64
CA VAL A 134 -5.12 -2.29 0.28
C VAL A 134 -5.59 -2.94 1.56
N LEU A 135 -6.81 -3.45 1.52
CA LEU A 135 -7.46 -4.21 2.56
C LEU A 135 -8.03 -5.48 1.96
N GLN A 136 -7.76 -6.63 2.56
CA GLN A 136 -8.47 -7.86 2.29
C GLN A 136 -9.63 -8.00 3.27
N ILE A 137 -10.86 -7.98 2.75
CA ILE A 137 -12.09 -8.06 3.55
C ILE A 137 -12.45 -9.54 3.72
N ASP A 138 -11.96 -10.15 4.78
CA ASP A 138 -12.21 -11.55 5.12
C ASP A 138 -13.27 -11.71 6.22
N GLU A 139 -13.53 -12.95 6.65
CA GLU A 139 -14.58 -13.26 7.64
C GLU A 139 -14.35 -12.53 8.97
N LYS A 140 -13.11 -12.50 9.47
CA LYS A 140 -12.80 -11.83 10.75
C LYS A 140 -13.00 -10.31 10.67
N TRP A 141 -12.67 -9.70 9.52
CA TRP A 141 -12.93 -8.28 9.30
C TRP A 141 -14.44 -8.01 9.28
N MET A 142 -15.20 -8.88 8.59
CA MET A 142 -16.65 -8.76 8.48
C MET A 142 -17.38 -8.98 9.80
N GLU A 143 -16.90 -9.88 10.67
CA GLU A 143 -17.45 -10.07 12.02
C GLU A 143 -17.42 -8.75 12.81
N VAL A 144 -16.31 -8.01 12.80
CA VAL A 144 -16.25 -6.69 13.48
C VAL A 144 -17.14 -5.67 12.78
N PHE A 145 -17.05 -5.55 11.45
CA PHE A 145 -17.79 -4.54 10.68
C PHE A 145 -19.32 -4.70 10.79
N THR A 146 -19.82 -5.93 10.93
CA THR A 146 -21.25 -6.22 11.02
C THR A 146 -21.76 -6.40 12.46
N GLY A 147 -20.89 -6.28 13.46
CA GLY A 147 -21.26 -6.55 14.85
C GLY A 147 -21.63 -8.02 15.11
N GLY A 148 -20.94 -8.93 14.42
CA GLY A 148 -21.15 -10.37 14.53
C GLY A 148 -20.71 -10.96 15.88
N PRO A 149 -21.17 -12.17 16.21
CA PRO A 149 -20.93 -12.80 17.52
C PRO A 149 -19.47 -13.16 17.78
N LYS A 150 -18.62 -13.18 16.74
CA LYS A 150 -17.17 -13.43 16.89
C LYS A 150 -16.33 -12.15 16.79
N ALA A 151 -16.95 -10.97 16.79
CA ALA A 151 -16.24 -9.71 16.76
C ALA A 151 -15.26 -9.61 17.94
N ARG A 152 -14.01 -9.25 17.62
CA ARG A 152 -12.92 -9.04 18.59
C ARG A 152 -11.89 -8.08 18.01
N THR A 153 -11.02 -7.57 18.88
CA THR A 153 -9.76 -6.96 18.44
C THR A 153 -8.95 -7.96 17.61
N LEU A 154 -8.42 -7.50 16.49
CA LEU A 154 -7.50 -8.26 15.66
C LEU A 154 -6.07 -7.86 16.02
N GLU A 155 -5.13 -8.79 15.99
CA GLU A 155 -3.71 -8.44 16.08
C GLU A 155 -3.20 -7.89 14.74
N PHE A 156 -2.17 -7.04 14.81
CA PHE A 156 -1.41 -6.70 13.60
C PHE A 156 -0.89 -7.97 12.94
N GLY A 157 -0.98 -8.05 11.62
CA GLY A 157 -0.57 -9.20 10.81
C GLY A 157 -1.67 -10.24 10.62
N GLU A 158 -2.80 -10.16 11.33
CA GLU A 158 -3.89 -11.09 11.09
C GLU A 158 -4.56 -10.84 9.73
N ASN A 159 -4.74 -9.58 9.32
CA ASN A 159 -5.35 -9.19 8.04
C ASN A 159 -4.35 -8.47 7.12
N GLU A 160 -4.46 -8.68 5.81
CA GLU A 160 -3.79 -7.82 4.82
C GLU A 160 -4.50 -6.46 4.83
N TRP A 161 -4.01 -5.51 5.63
CA TRP A 161 -4.57 -4.16 5.72
C TRP A 161 -3.45 -3.15 5.88
N LEU A 162 -3.00 -2.63 4.75
CA LEU A 162 -1.82 -1.79 4.66
C LEU A 162 -2.18 -0.44 4.04
N GLY A 163 -1.50 0.60 4.51
CA GLY A 163 -1.64 1.97 4.02
C GLY A 163 -0.29 2.60 3.71
N SER A 164 -0.31 3.72 2.98
CA SER A 164 0.87 4.54 2.69
C SER A 164 0.60 6.00 3.05
N PRO A 165 0.77 6.40 4.32
CA PRO A 165 0.54 7.76 4.81
C PRO A 165 1.40 8.82 4.15
N ILE A 166 0.75 9.92 3.76
CA ILE A 166 1.38 11.21 3.48
C ILE A 166 0.89 12.17 4.56
N ILE A 167 1.83 12.85 5.21
CA ILE A 167 1.58 13.66 6.41
C ILE A 167 2.02 15.10 6.15
N GLU A 168 1.12 16.03 6.41
CA GLU A 168 1.34 17.48 6.35
C GLU A 168 1.09 18.09 7.73
N THR A 169 1.91 19.04 8.17
CA THR A 169 1.74 19.59 9.53
C THR A 169 2.21 21.03 9.69
N SER A 170 1.54 21.78 10.57
CA SER A 170 2.03 23.08 11.04
C SER A 170 2.96 22.96 12.26
N HIS A 171 3.22 21.76 12.78
CA HIS A 171 4.05 21.54 13.96
C HIS A 171 5.54 21.73 13.60
N PRO A 172 6.27 22.68 14.21
CA PRO A 172 7.62 23.04 13.79
C PRO A 172 8.62 21.89 13.93
N GLU A 173 8.54 21.12 15.02
CA GLU A 173 9.47 20.01 15.29
C GLU A 173 9.18 18.75 14.44
N LEU A 174 7.99 18.64 13.85
CA LEU A 174 7.59 17.46 13.07
C LEU A 174 7.74 17.66 11.57
N LYS A 175 8.35 18.75 11.10
CA LYS A 175 8.61 19.00 9.67
C LYS A 175 9.46 17.95 8.95
N TRP A 176 9.99 16.97 9.67
CA TRP A 176 10.62 15.81 9.06
C TRP A 176 9.61 14.85 8.39
N VAL A 177 8.33 14.84 8.83
CA VAL A 177 7.31 13.93 8.28
C VAL A 177 6.99 14.24 6.82
N GLU A 178 6.96 15.53 6.46
CA GLU A 178 6.74 16.02 5.08
C GLU A 178 7.86 15.62 4.09
N ARG A 179 8.97 15.08 4.60
CA ARG A 179 10.16 14.68 3.85
C ARG A 179 10.48 13.19 4.03
N SER A 180 9.52 12.40 4.48
CA SER A 180 9.67 10.98 4.78
C SER A 180 8.65 10.15 4.02
N ALA A 181 9.00 8.90 3.71
CA ALA A 181 8.06 7.91 3.21
C ALA A 181 7.58 7.03 4.37
N PHE A 182 6.31 6.62 4.30
CA PHE A 182 5.69 5.80 5.32
C PHE A 182 4.96 4.60 4.72
N VAL A 183 4.90 3.54 5.51
CA VAL A 183 3.93 2.46 5.36
C VAL A 183 3.21 2.30 6.69
N SER A 184 2.00 1.79 6.66
CA SER A 184 1.26 1.50 7.87
C SER A 184 0.57 0.17 7.82
N GLU A 185 0.43 -0.44 8.98
CA GLU A 185 -0.40 -1.60 9.20
C GLU A 185 -1.63 -1.24 10.01
N LEU A 186 -2.79 -1.78 9.66
CA LEU A 186 -4.07 -1.45 10.27
C LEU A 186 -4.73 -2.70 10.84
N ARG A 187 -5.51 -2.49 11.91
CA ARG A 187 -6.32 -3.53 12.55
C ARG A 187 -7.63 -2.97 13.07
N TRP A 188 -8.60 -3.86 13.23
CA TRP A 188 -9.73 -3.59 14.11
C TRP A 188 -9.29 -3.61 15.57
N PHE A 189 -9.71 -2.61 16.32
CA PHE A 189 -9.54 -2.52 17.76
C PHE A 189 -10.91 -2.30 18.40
N ILE A 190 -11.28 -3.15 19.36
CA ILE A 190 -12.48 -3.00 20.18
C ILE A 190 -11.99 -2.61 21.57
N ASP A 191 -12.45 -1.44 22.04
CA ASP A 191 -12.10 -0.91 23.35
C ASP A 191 -12.93 -1.56 24.46
N ASP A 192 -12.55 -1.32 25.72
CA ASP A 192 -13.20 -1.94 26.89
C ASP A 192 -14.69 -1.53 27.03
N ASP A 193 -15.06 -0.37 26.49
CA ASP A 193 -16.44 0.11 26.43
C ASP A 193 -17.24 -0.42 25.22
N GLY A 194 -16.63 -1.27 24.40
CA GLY A 194 -17.21 -1.84 23.19
C GLY A 194 -17.16 -0.92 21.97
N SER A 195 -16.60 0.28 22.09
CA SER A 195 -16.38 1.15 20.95
C SER A 195 -15.37 0.54 19.97
N ILE A 196 -15.60 0.76 18.68
CA ILE A 196 -14.81 0.17 17.61
C ILE A 196 -13.93 1.24 16.99
N ALA A 197 -12.64 0.93 16.84
CA ALA A 197 -11.67 1.76 16.17
C ALA A 197 -10.92 0.99 15.10
N VAL A 198 -10.43 1.74 14.10
CA VAL A 198 -9.32 1.31 13.27
C VAL A 198 -8.05 1.84 13.92
N GLU A 199 -7.16 0.94 14.32
CA GLU A 199 -5.85 1.29 14.85
C GLU A 199 -4.79 1.08 13.76
N ASN A 200 -3.95 2.08 13.56
CA ASN A 200 -2.95 2.13 12.50
C ASN A 200 -1.57 2.35 13.14
N ALA A 201 -0.68 1.38 12.97
CA ALA A 201 0.74 1.50 13.29
C ALA A 201 1.47 2.07 12.07
N VAL A 202 2.00 3.29 12.21
CA VAL A 202 2.70 4.01 11.15
C VAL A 202 4.20 3.81 11.30
N TYR A 203 4.84 3.40 10.21
CA TYR A 203 6.27 3.16 10.13
C TYR A 203 6.92 4.08 9.11
N LYS A 204 7.98 4.75 9.51
CA LYS A 204 8.88 5.47 8.61
C LYS A 204 9.74 4.45 7.86
N VAL A 205 9.78 4.57 6.54
CA VAL A 205 10.69 3.80 5.69
C VAL A 205 12.09 4.42 5.78
N LYS A 206 13.08 3.61 6.15
CA LYS A 206 14.50 3.97 6.14
C LYS A 206 15.14 3.38 4.88
N PRO A 207 15.79 4.19 4.04
CA PRO A 207 16.51 3.69 2.89
C PRO A 207 17.55 2.65 3.31
N SER A 208 17.76 1.64 2.46
CA SER A 208 18.90 0.74 2.58
C SER A 208 20.19 1.55 2.50
N ARG A 209 20.99 1.56 3.57
CA ARG A 209 22.32 2.18 3.55
C ARG A 209 23.36 1.10 3.27
N VAL A 210 24.25 1.34 2.32
CA VAL A 210 25.50 0.57 2.14
C VAL A 210 26.43 0.84 3.32
#